data_AF-A0A521XMZ5-F1
#
_entry.id   AF-A0A521XMZ5-F1
#
_cell.length_a   1.000
_cell.length_b   1.000
_cell.length_c   1.000
_cell.angle_alpha   90.00
_cell.angle_beta   90.00
_cell.angle_gamma   90.00
#
_symmetry.space_group_name_H-M   'P 1'
#
loop_
_entity.id
_entity.type
_entity.pdbx_description
1 polymer ?
#
loop_
_entity_poly.entity_id
_entity_poly.type
_entity_poly.pdbx_seq_one_letter_code
_entity_poly.pdbx_strand_id
1 'polypeptide(L)'
;MLFSATTTIVTWVLWAVFLVIKLWAFVDCVRRRDDAFPAAGRQTKALWLVLTGITALTGLLPQLTLGILGIAGVVIALVYLFEVRPKLIDVTQRRW
;
A
#
# COMPACT_ATOMS: atom_id res chain seq x y z
N MET A 1 -25.74 -15.56 19.05
CA MET A 1 -25.71 -15.90 17.61
C MET A 1 -25.60 -14.65 16.73
N LEU A 2 -26.49 -13.66 16.84
CA LEU A 2 -26.45 -12.42 16.04
C LEU A 2 -25.14 -11.61 16.20
N PHE A 3 -24.66 -11.37 17.43
CA PHE A 3 -23.43 -10.60 17.67
C PHE A 3 -22.19 -11.20 16.98
N SER A 4 -22.04 -12.53 17.03
CA SER A 4 -20.93 -13.26 16.39
C SER A 4 -20.99 -13.15 14.87
N ALA A 5 -22.18 -13.18 14.27
CA ALA A 5 -22.32 -13.01 12.82
C ALA A 5 -21.93 -11.59 12.37
N THR A 6 -22.36 -10.57 13.11
CA THR A 6 -22.03 -9.17 12.80
C THR A 6 -20.53 -8.90 12.88
N THR A 7 -19.84 -9.37 13.93
CA THR A 7 -18.39 -9.16 14.07
C THR A 7 -17.60 -9.89 12.99
N THR A 8 -18.00 -11.10 12.61
CA THR A 8 -17.39 -11.83 11.50
C THR A 8 -17.52 -11.04 10.20
N ILE A 9 -18.72 -10.59 9.83
CA ILE A 9 -18.95 -9.83 8.59
C ILE A 9 -18.11 -8.55 8.57
N VAL A 10 -18.13 -7.77 9.65
CA VAL A 10 -17.33 -6.54 9.75
C VAL A 10 -15.84 -6.81 9.57
N THR A 11 -15.32 -7.89 10.16
CA THR A 11 -13.91 -8.27 10.06
C THR A 11 -13.52 -8.63 8.64
N TRP A 12 -14.34 -9.41 7.93
CA TRP A 12 -14.10 -9.77 6.54
C TRP A 12 -14.15 -8.57 5.59
N VAL A 13 -15.09 -7.65 5.81
CA VAL A 13 -15.19 -6.41 5.03
C VAL A 13 -13.96 -5.53 5.23
N LEU A 14 -13.55 -5.32 6.48
CA LEU A 14 -12.33 -4.55 6.79
C LEU A 14 -11.09 -5.18 6.17
N TRP A 15 -10.95 -6.50 6.27
CA TRP A 15 -9.86 -7.23 5.65
C TRP A 15 -9.82 -7.01 4.13
N ALA A 16 -10.96 -7.16 3.45
CA ALA A 16 -11.06 -6.96 2.01
C ALA A 16 -10.67 -5.53 1.60
N VAL A 17 -11.16 -4.51 2.32
CA VAL A 17 -10.82 -3.10 2.04
C VAL A 17 -9.32 -2.84 2.18
N PHE A 18 -8.70 -3.30 3.27
CA PHE A 18 -7.26 -3.13 3.46
C PHE A 18 -6.43 -3.89 2.43
N LEU A 19 -6.86 -5.09 2.04
CA LEU A 19 -6.21 -5.87 1.00
C LEU A 19 -6.24 -5.13 -0.34
N VAL A 20 -7.39 -4.54 -0.72
CA VAL A 20 -7.53 -3.75 -1.95
C VAL A 20 -6.57 -2.56 -1.96
N ILE A 21 -6.47 -1.81 -0.86
CA ILE A 21 -5.56 -0.64 -0.77
C ILE A 21 -4.09 -1.08 -0.92
N LYS A 22 -3.69 -2.15 -0.24
CA LYS A 22 -2.32 -2.69 -0.31
C LYS A 22 -1.96 -3.17 -1.71
N LEU A 23 -2.84 -3.92 -2.35
CA LEU A 23 -2.65 -4.40 -3.73
C LEU A 23 -2.60 -3.23 -4.71
N TRP A 24 -3.47 -2.23 -4.55
CA TRP A 24 -3.47 -1.06 -5.42
C TRP A 24 -2.15 -0.28 -5.32
N ALA A 25 -1.63 -0.05 -4.11
CA ALA A 25 -0.34 0.58 -3.90
C ALA A 25 0.81 -0.20 -4.55
N PHE A 26 0.82 -1.53 -4.42
CA PHE A 26 1.83 -2.38 -5.05
C PHE A 26 1.77 -2.34 -6.57
N VAL A 27 0.57 -2.47 -7.15
CA VAL A 27 0.38 -2.42 -8.61
C VAL A 27 0.77 -1.05 -9.17
N ASP A 28 0.43 0.04 -8.48
CA ASP A 28 0.84 1.39 -8.88
C ASP A 28 2.38 1.55 -8.80
N CYS A 29 3.02 0.98 -7.77
CA CYS A 29 4.47 0.98 -7.61
C CYS A 29 5.20 0.19 -8.70
N VAL A 30 4.68 -0.96 -9.10
CA VAL A 30 5.24 -1.77 -10.19
C VAL A 30 5.07 -1.06 -11.54
N ARG A 31 3.95 -0.37 -11.77
CA ARG A 31 3.65 0.32 -13.03
C ARG A 31 4.46 1.60 -13.25
N ARG A 32 4.95 2.27 -12.21
CA ARG A 32 5.71 3.52 -12.35
C ARG A 32 7.15 3.28 -12.80
N ARG A 33 7.65 4.11 -13.72
CA ARG A 33 9.02 4.05 -14.26
C ARG A 33 10.08 4.35 -13.18
N ASP A 34 11.19 3.61 -13.22
CA ASP A 34 12.31 3.75 -12.27
C ASP A 34 12.98 5.12 -12.31
N ASP A 35 13.10 5.73 -13.50
CA ASP A 35 13.80 7.00 -13.69
C ASP A 35 13.20 8.18 -12.88
N ALA A 36 11.91 8.10 -12.53
CA ALA A 36 11.21 9.16 -11.82
C ALA A 36 11.42 9.14 -10.30
N PHE A 37 11.85 8.01 -9.72
CA PHE A 37 12.01 7.88 -8.26
C PHE A 37 13.23 8.65 -7.71
N PRO A 38 14.43 8.57 -8.32
CA PRO A 38 15.59 9.35 -7.87
C PRO A 38 15.38 10.87 -7.99
N ALA A 39 14.60 11.30 -8.99
CA ALA A 39 14.29 12.71 -9.21
C ALA A 39 13.19 13.23 -8.27
N ALA A 40 12.28 12.36 -7.81
CA ALA A 40 11.17 12.72 -6.90
C ALA A 40 11.51 12.67 -5.41
N GLY A 41 12.61 12.02 -5.01
CA GLY A 41 13.01 11.99 -3.61
C GLY A 41 14.28 11.19 -3.30
N ARG A 42 14.61 11.14 -2.01
CA ARG A 42 15.84 10.56 -1.44
C ARG A 42 15.88 9.01 -1.44
N GLN A 43 14.76 8.35 -1.79
CA GLN A 43 14.58 6.90 -1.67
C GLN A 43 14.34 6.27 -3.05
N THR A 44 14.96 5.11 -3.29
CA THR A 44 14.95 4.42 -4.60
C THR A 44 13.64 3.65 -4.84
N LYS A 45 13.32 3.39 -6.12
CA LYS A 45 12.18 2.53 -6.48
C LYS A 45 12.29 1.15 -5.85
N ALA A 46 13.50 0.60 -5.76
CA ALA A 46 13.76 -0.71 -5.15
C ALA A 46 13.24 -0.78 -3.70
N LEU A 47 13.49 0.25 -2.89
CA LEU A 47 12.98 0.29 -1.51
C LEU A 47 11.45 0.32 -1.47
N TRP A 48 10.82 1.19 -2.27
CA TRP A 48 9.36 1.28 -2.33
C TRP A 48 8.72 -0.01 -2.87
N LEU A 49 9.35 -0.71 -3.79
CA LEU A 49 8.89 -1.98 -4.32
C LEU A 49 8.99 -3.09 -3.27
N VAL A 50 10.07 -3.13 -2.48
CA VAL A 50 10.19 -4.07 -1.35
C VAL A 50 9.16 -3.76 -0.26
N LEU A 51 8.99 -2.48 0.11
CA LEU A 51 8.00 -2.04 1.11
C LEU A 51 6.57 -2.36 0.66
N THR A 52 6.18 -1.97 -0.56
CA THR A 52 4.85 -2.27 -1.10
C THR A 52 4.65 -3.76 -1.36
N GLY A 53 5.72 -4.50 -1.70
CA GLY A 53 5.69 -5.94 -1.88
C GLY A 53 5.47 -6.71 -0.58
N ILE A 54 6.23 -6.38 0.48
CA ILE A 54 6.03 -6.97 1.81
C ILE A 54 4.62 -6.66 2.31
N THR A 55 4.13 -5.44 2.08
CA THR A 55 2.79 -5.06 2.54
C THR A 55 1.68 -5.74 1.77
N ALA A 56 1.80 -5.91 0.45
CA ALA A 56 0.88 -6.74 -0.33
C ALA A 56 0.88 -8.20 0.16
N LEU A 57 2.05 -8.79 0.43
CA LEU A 57 2.18 -10.15 0.96
C LEU A 57 1.51 -10.30 2.34
N THR A 58 1.70 -9.33 3.25
CA THR A 58 1.02 -9.37 4.56
C THR A 58 -0.49 -9.20 4.45
N GLY A 59 -1.00 -8.56 3.38
CA GLY A 59 -2.42 -8.44 3.08
C GLY A 59 -3.07 -9.76 2.67
N LEU A 60 -2.33 -10.67 2.04
CA LEU A 60 -2.83 -11.98 1.58
C LEU A 60 -3.13 -12.95 2.74
N LEU A 61 -2.56 -12.71 3.92
CA LEU A 61 -2.75 -13.52 5.11
C LEU A 61 -3.75 -12.81 6.05
N PRO A 62 -4.99 -13.30 6.20
CA PRO A 62 -6.01 -12.68 7.06
C PRO A 62 -5.56 -12.52 8.50
N GLN A 63 -4.87 -13.54 9.02
CA GLN A 63 -4.33 -13.59 10.38
C GLN A 63 -3.29 -12.48 10.64
N LEU A 64 -2.50 -12.11 9.63
CA LEU A 64 -1.45 -11.08 9.74
C LEU A 64 -1.98 -9.67 9.44
N THR A 65 -3.04 -9.57 8.63
CA THR A 65 -3.59 -8.29 8.16
C THR A 65 -4.28 -7.49 9.28
N LEU A 66 -4.84 -8.17 10.27
CA LEU A 66 -5.54 -7.53 11.40
C LEU A 66 -4.64 -7.35 12.64
N GLY A 67 -3.39 -7.81 12.58
CA GLY A 67 -2.38 -7.58 13.60
C GLY A 67 -1.58 -6.30 13.38
N ILE A 68 -0.65 -6.01 14.30
CA ILE A 68 0.23 -4.83 14.27
C ILE A 68 0.99 -4.72 12.93
N LEU A 69 1.45 -5.86 12.39
CA LEU A 69 2.13 -5.93 11.09
C LEU A 69 1.21 -5.52 9.92
N GLY A 70 -0.07 -5.92 9.99
CA GLY A 70 -1.07 -5.58 9.01
C GLY A 70 -1.36 -4.09 8.97
N ILE A 71 -1.49 -3.46 10.14
CA ILE A 71 -1.65 -2.00 10.29
C ILE A 71 -0.41 -1.27 9.78
N ALA A 72 0.79 -1.68 10.18
CA ALA A 72 2.04 -1.11 9.67
C ALA A 72 2.08 -1.18 8.14
N GLY A 73 1.60 -2.29 7.57
CA GLY A 73 1.52 -2.43 6.12
C GLY A 73 0.49 -1.54 5.44
N VAL A 74 -0.65 -1.28 6.08
CA VAL A 74 -1.62 -0.28 5.59
C VAL A 74 -0.99 1.11 5.64
N VAL A 75 -0.28 1.45 6.72
CA VAL A 75 0.40 2.76 6.85
C VAL A 75 1.41 2.95 5.72
N ILE A 76 2.26 1.96 5.45
CA ILE A 76 3.22 2.02 4.33
C ILE A 76 2.51 2.21 2.98
N ALA A 77 1.40 1.50 2.74
CA ALA A 77 0.61 1.66 1.51
C ALA A 77 0.00 3.07 1.41
N LEU A 78 -0.52 3.62 2.52
CA LEU A 78 -1.05 4.99 2.56
C LEU A 78 0.03 6.03 2.35
N VAL A 79 1.20 5.89 2.97
CA VAL A 79 2.35 6.78 2.78
C VAL A 79 2.79 6.76 1.31
N TYR A 80 2.86 5.59 0.69
CA TYR A 80 3.16 5.49 -0.73
C TYR A 80 2.12 6.25 -1.58
N LEU A 81 0.83 6.04 -1.32
CA LEU A 81 -0.26 6.63 -2.09
C LEU A 81 -0.41 8.14 -1.90
N PHE A 82 -0.14 8.66 -0.71
CA PHE A 82 -0.37 10.07 -0.39
C PHE A 82 0.90 10.93 -0.42
N GLU A 83 2.08 10.39 -0.10
CA GLU A 83 3.32 11.18 -0.14
C GLU A 83 4.12 10.94 -1.42
N VAL A 84 4.32 9.67 -1.79
CA VAL A 84 5.23 9.29 -2.87
C VAL A 84 4.56 9.47 -4.22
N ARG A 85 3.31 9.03 -4.34
CA ARG A 85 2.50 9.14 -5.55
C ARG A 85 2.43 10.57 -6.11
N PRO A 86 2.04 11.61 -5.33
CA PRO A 86 1.98 12.98 -5.86
C PRO A 86 3.35 13.57 -6.16
N LYS A 87 4.40 13.26 -5.36
CA LYS A 87 5.77 13.73 -5.64
C LYS A 87 6.30 13.21 -6.97
N LEU A 88 6.05 11.92 -7.27
CA LEU A 88 6.40 11.36 -8.57
C LEU A 88 5.64 12.00 -9.73
N ILE A 89 4.37 12.37 -9.52
CA ILE A 89 3.58 13.06 -10.55
C ILE A 89 4.13 14.48 -10.77
N ASP A 90 4.43 15.22 -9.71
CA ASP A 90 4.99 16.59 -9.79
C ASP A 90 6.31 16.60 -10.58
N VAL A 91 7.23 15.68 -10.28
CA VAL A 91 8.51 15.58 -11.01
C VAL A 91 8.33 15.14 -12.45
N THR A 92 7.33 14.30 -12.75
CA THR A 92 7.05 13.90 -14.13
C THR A 92 6.37 15.03 -14.92
N GLN A 93 5.62 15.92 -14.26
CA GLN A 93 4.86 17.01 -14.87
C GLN A 93 5.64 18.33 -15.00
N ARG A 94 6.66 18.60 -14.17
CA ARG A 94 7.55 19.79 -14.27
C ARG A 94 8.52 19.73 -15.47
N ARG A 95 8.00 19.56 -16.67
CA ARG A 95 8.78 19.59 -17.91
C ARG A 95 8.72 20.92 -18.68
N TRP A 96 8.02 21.94 -18.18
CA TRP A 96 7.98 23.29 -18.76
C TRP A 96 7.77 24.33 -17.66
#